data_AF-A0A7Z9Y0B7-F1
#
_entry.id   AF-A0A7Z9Y0B7-F1
#
_cell.length_a   1.000
_cell.length_b   1.000
_cell.length_c   1.000
_cell.angle_alpha   90.00
_cell.angle_beta   90.00
_cell.angle_gamma   90.00
#
_symmetry.space_group_name_H-M   'P 1'
#
loop_
_entity.id
_entity.type
_entity.pdbx_description
1 polymer ?
#
loop_
_entity_poly.entity_id
_entity_poly.type
_entity_poly.pdbx_seq_one_letter_code
_entity_poly.pdbx_strand_id
1 'polypeptide(L)'
;TDLFDRSTIQRMIGHFQTLLEGIAADPQRPITELPLLTPAEQQLMLVDWNDTAVPFPDHTCIHHLFEEQVKRQPEVTAVTLDGQSLSYDQLNRKANQLAHHLLAQGVAPETIVGIHTRRSLEMVIGILAALKTGAAYLPLDPTYPPERLAFMIADAQPAVILTQFTGEAAPFSESNSLSVIHLDNDWETIARQPDGNPIVNVTADNLAYVIYTSGSTGQPKGAMLPHRGLCNLTDVQRRAFDIRAGESRILQFSPLSFDASVWETFMALRNGATLVLAHQETLTSGLDLLRLLQEERVTTVTLPPSLLAVLPETDLPDLETIIAAGEACSPELVARWGPGRAFFNAYGPTETTVCASMFRTDPADPNPPPIGKPIDNFQLYVLDAHQQPVPIGVPGELCVAGVGLARGYLNRPALTEDKFSVFSFQFSVDNPLHTENCILKTVYRT
;
A
#
# COMPACT_ATOMS: atom_id res chain seq x y z
N THR A 1 41.05 -7.72 -4.46
CA THR A 1 39.88 -6.87 -4.09
C THR A 1 38.59 -7.64 -4.33
N ASP A 2 38.66 -8.97 -4.29
CA ASP A 2 37.64 -9.85 -4.84
C ASP A 2 36.46 -10.05 -3.88
N LEU A 3 36.64 -9.65 -2.61
CA LEU A 3 35.62 -9.72 -1.55
C LEU A 3 35.19 -8.33 -1.03
N PHE A 4 36.14 -7.37 -0.98
CA PHE A 4 35.87 -6.03 -0.46
C PHE A 4 36.40 -4.98 -1.42
N ASP A 5 35.57 -3.98 -1.65
CA ASP A 5 35.96 -2.74 -2.32
C ASP A 5 36.76 -1.84 -1.36
N ARG A 6 37.41 -0.81 -1.93
CA ARG A 6 38.21 0.15 -1.17
C ARG A 6 37.36 0.89 -0.13
N SER A 7 36.14 1.27 -0.50
CA SER A 7 35.18 1.99 0.35
C SER A 7 34.82 1.21 1.61
N THR A 8 34.64 -0.10 1.50
CA THR A 8 34.34 -0.96 2.65
C THR A 8 35.50 -1.02 3.61
N ILE A 9 36.73 -1.19 3.12
CA ILE A 9 37.92 -1.18 3.98
C ILE A 9 38.10 0.19 4.66
N GLN A 10 37.84 1.29 3.96
CA GLN A 10 37.88 2.63 4.54
C GLN A 10 36.86 2.81 5.66
N ARG A 11 35.62 2.33 5.49
CA ARG A 11 34.60 2.32 6.55
C ARG A 11 35.04 1.50 7.76
N MET A 12 35.52 0.26 7.54
CA MET A 12 35.98 -0.62 8.61
C MET A 12 37.11 0.00 9.44
N ILE A 13 38.02 0.75 8.81
CA ILE A 13 39.07 1.48 9.54
C ILE A 13 38.45 2.56 10.44
N GLY A 14 37.48 3.33 9.94
CA GLY A 14 36.77 4.33 10.74
C GLY A 14 36.00 3.71 11.92
N HIS A 15 35.34 2.57 11.69
CA HIS A 15 34.68 1.80 12.75
C HIS A 15 35.68 1.33 13.82
N PHE A 16 36.82 0.81 13.39
CA PHE A 16 37.86 0.34 14.30
C PHE A 16 38.47 1.47 15.13
N GLN A 17 38.68 2.65 14.53
CA GLN A 17 39.12 3.85 15.25
C GLN A 17 38.10 4.27 16.30
N THR A 18 36.82 4.37 15.92
CA THR A 18 35.72 4.73 16.83
C THR A 18 35.63 3.77 18.02
N LEU A 19 35.76 2.47 17.75
CA LEU A 19 35.76 1.43 18.77
C LEU A 19 36.93 1.60 19.75
N LEU A 20 38.16 1.82 19.25
CA LEU A 20 39.34 2.02 20.09
C LEU A 20 39.25 3.29 20.94
N GLU A 21 38.72 4.38 20.38
CA GLU A 21 38.46 5.62 21.10
C GLU A 21 37.44 5.41 22.23
N GLY A 22 36.37 4.65 21.96
CA GLY A 22 35.37 4.28 22.97
C GLY A 22 35.98 3.47 24.13
N ILE A 23 36.83 2.49 23.82
CA ILE A 23 37.55 1.69 24.84
C ILE A 23 38.49 2.57 25.66
N ALA A 24 39.22 3.47 25.01
CA ALA A 24 40.17 4.36 25.68
C ALA A 24 39.47 5.37 26.61
N ALA A 25 38.27 5.84 26.23
CA ALA A 25 37.47 6.78 27.01
C ALA A 25 36.85 6.12 28.25
N ASP A 26 36.42 4.87 28.16
CA ASP A 26 35.78 4.13 29.25
C ASP A 26 36.13 2.63 29.22
N PRO A 27 37.27 2.23 29.82
CA PRO A 27 37.76 0.85 29.75
C PRO A 27 36.88 -0.19 30.47
N GLN A 28 35.91 0.25 31.29
CA GLN A 28 34.99 -0.64 32.00
C GLN A 28 33.66 -0.82 31.24
N ARG A 29 33.45 -0.09 30.14
CA ARG A 29 32.22 -0.20 29.36
C ARG A 29 32.05 -1.60 28.76
N PRO A 30 30.86 -2.21 28.85
CA PRO A 30 30.57 -3.47 28.16
C PRO A 30 30.83 -3.36 26.66
N ILE A 31 31.36 -4.43 26.07
CA ILE A 31 31.66 -4.47 24.62
C ILE A 31 30.39 -4.16 23.78
N THR A 32 29.22 -4.58 24.26
CA THR A 32 27.92 -4.36 23.62
C THR A 32 27.47 -2.89 23.60
N GLU A 33 28.10 -2.02 24.38
CA GLU A 33 27.77 -0.59 24.48
C GLU A 33 28.85 0.32 23.89
N LEU A 34 29.90 -0.27 23.31
CA LEU A 34 30.95 0.50 22.66
C LEU A 34 30.46 1.04 21.29
N PRO A 35 30.77 2.31 20.96
CA PRO A 35 30.37 2.89 19.69
C PRO A 35 31.13 2.23 18.54
N LEU A 36 30.39 1.90 17.47
CA LEU A 36 30.97 1.36 16.24
C LEU A 36 30.78 2.31 15.05
N LEU A 37 29.66 3.03 15.02
CA LEU A 37 29.34 4.00 13.98
C LEU A 37 30.19 5.26 14.14
N THR A 38 30.79 5.71 13.05
CA THR A 38 31.43 7.03 13.03
C THR A 38 30.35 8.12 13.14
N PRO A 39 30.66 9.32 13.68
CA PRO A 39 29.69 10.42 13.73
C PRO A 39 29.11 10.78 12.35
N ALA A 40 29.92 10.70 11.29
CA ALA A 40 29.48 10.97 9.92
C ALA A 40 28.51 9.91 9.39
N GLU A 41 28.77 8.63 9.69
CA GLU A 41 27.87 7.53 9.31
C GLU A 41 26.55 7.59 10.08
N GLN A 42 26.60 7.93 11.36
CA GLN A 42 25.41 8.12 12.17
C GLN A 42 24.53 9.26 11.63
N GLN A 43 25.12 10.42 11.31
CA GLN A 43 24.42 11.54 10.68
C GLN A 43 23.75 11.11 9.37
N LEU A 44 24.50 10.43 8.50
CA LEU A 44 24.00 9.96 7.21
C LEU A 44 22.80 9.02 7.35
N MET A 45 22.90 8.03 8.24
CA MET A 45 21.91 6.97 8.40
C MET A 45 20.67 7.41 9.17
N LEU A 46 20.82 8.26 10.19
CA LEU A 46 19.71 8.65 11.07
C LEU A 46 19.04 9.94 10.63
N VAL A 47 19.73 10.80 9.88
CA VAL A 47 19.21 12.10 9.44
C VAL A 47 19.15 12.15 7.93
N ASP A 48 20.29 12.16 7.24
CA ASP A 48 20.33 12.60 5.84
C ASP A 48 19.55 11.66 4.90
N TRP A 49 19.56 10.35 5.15
CA TRP A 49 18.74 9.39 4.41
C TRP A 49 17.26 9.37 4.81
N ASN A 50 16.94 9.91 5.99
CA ASN A 50 15.61 9.92 6.59
C ASN A 50 14.98 11.33 6.65
N ASP A 51 15.60 12.31 5.98
CA ASP A 51 15.05 13.66 5.77
C ASP A 51 14.09 13.63 4.58
N THR A 52 12.92 13.03 4.82
CA THR A 52 11.89 12.76 3.80
C THR A 52 10.62 13.56 4.04
N ALA A 53 10.64 14.55 4.92
CA ALA A 53 9.48 15.34 5.27
C ALA A 53 9.00 16.17 4.07
N VAL A 54 7.79 15.88 3.59
CA VAL A 54 7.17 16.60 2.47
C VAL A 54 5.72 16.92 2.81
N PRO A 55 5.27 18.17 2.66
CA PRO A 55 3.87 18.52 2.86
C PRO A 55 2.95 17.69 1.96
N PHE A 56 1.89 17.14 2.54
CA PHE A 56 0.86 16.39 1.83
C PHE A 56 -0.53 16.71 2.45
N PRO A 57 -1.65 16.32 1.81
CA PRO A 57 -2.98 16.52 2.38
C PRO A 57 -3.23 15.62 3.60
N ASP A 58 -2.78 16.06 4.77
CA ASP A 58 -2.75 15.31 6.04
C ASP A 58 -4.01 15.49 6.91
N HIS A 59 -4.81 16.53 6.64
CA HIS A 59 -6.07 16.82 7.34
C HIS A 59 -7.32 16.44 6.51
N THR A 60 -7.22 15.41 5.67
CA THR A 60 -8.33 14.97 4.82
C THR A 60 -8.35 13.45 4.62
N CYS A 61 -9.39 12.97 3.94
CA CYS A 61 -9.60 11.57 3.64
C CYS A 61 -9.49 11.34 2.13
N ILE A 62 -9.12 10.13 1.73
CA ILE A 62 -8.90 9.80 0.31
C ILE A 62 -10.15 10.03 -0.56
N HIS A 63 -11.36 9.84 -0.01
CA HIS A 63 -12.60 10.08 -0.74
C HIS A 63 -12.85 11.57 -0.99
N HIS A 64 -12.39 12.48 -0.11
CA HIS A 64 -12.44 13.92 -0.37
C HIS A 64 -11.50 14.30 -1.54
N LEU A 65 -10.30 13.72 -1.60
CA LEU A 65 -9.37 13.95 -2.72
C LEU A 65 -9.94 13.43 -4.04
N PHE A 66 -10.63 12.28 -4.02
CA PHE A 66 -11.42 11.81 -5.16
C PHE A 66 -12.53 12.80 -5.54
N GLU A 67 -13.29 13.33 -4.58
CA GLU A 67 -14.35 14.32 -4.84
C GLU A 67 -13.82 15.65 -5.40
N GLU A 68 -12.63 16.08 -4.99
CA GLU A 68 -11.92 17.20 -5.61
C GLU A 68 -11.60 16.91 -7.07
N GLN A 69 -11.15 15.69 -7.38
CA GLN A 69 -10.88 15.28 -8.76
C GLN A 69 -12.17 15.23 -9.59
N VAL A 70 -13.28 14.75 -9.03
CA VAL A 70 -14.61 14.76 -9.68
C VAL A 70 -15.00 16.17 -10.08
N LYS A 71 -14.80 17.17 -9.21
CA LYS A 71 -15.09 18.58 -9.52
C LYS A 71 -14.18 19.14 -10.63
N ARG A 72 -12.94 18.67 -10.73
CA ARG A 72 -11.96 19.13 -11.73
C ARG A 72 -12.22 18.54 -13.12
N GLN A 73 -12.55 17.25 -13.19
CA GLN A 73 -12.68 16.51 -14.45
C GLN A 73 -13.86 15.52 -14.42
N PRO A 74 -15.12 16.00 -14.39
CA PRO A 74 -16.30 15.16 -14.18
C PRO A 74 -16.54 14.14 -15.32
N GLU A 75 -16.20 14.51 -16.56
CA GLU A 75 -16.50 13.72 -17.76
C GLU A 75 -15.39 12.72 -18.12
N VAL A 76 -14.23 12.78 -17.47
CA VAL A 76 -13.14 11.81 -17.73
C VAL A 76 -13.56 10.43 -17.24
N THR A 77 -13.21 9.38 -17.99
CA THR A 77 -13.43 8.00 -17.58
C THR A 77 -12.63 7.69 -16.31
N ALA A 78 -13.33 7.40 -15.21
CA ALA A 78 -12.70 7.02 -13.94
C ALA A 78 -12.37 5.54 -13.87
N VAL A 79 -13.27 4.68 -14.36
CA VAL A 79 -13.12 3.22 -14.31
C VAL A 79 -13.72 2.58 -15.56
N THR A 80 -13.08 1.50 -16.04
CA THR A 80 -13.53 0.71 -17.19
C THR A 80 -13.40 -0.79 -16.90
N LEU A 81 -14.33 -1.58 -17.45
CA LEU A 81 -14.33 -3.04 -17.45
C LEU A 81 -15.12 -3.53 -18.67
N ASP A 82 -14.52 -4.37 -19.52
CA ASP A 82 -15.18 -5.03 -20.66
C ASP A 82 -16.00 -4.06 -21.55
N GLY A 83 -15.41 -2.90 -21.86
CA GLY A 83 -16.04 -1.86 -22.68
C GLY A 83 -17.14 -1.05 -21.98
N GLN A 84 -17.53 -1.40 -20.76
CA GLN A 84 -18.35 -0.56 -19.89
C GLN A 84 -17.45 0.42 -19.14
N SER A 85 -17.94 1.64 -18.91
CA SER A 85 -17.19 2.64 -18.17
C SER A 85 -18.08 3.57 -17.38
N LEU A 86 -17.50 4.17 -16.34
CA LEU A 86 -18.09 5.26 -15.59
C LEU A 86 -17.15 6.47 -15.64
N SER A 87 -17.72 7.64 -15.92
CA SER A 87 -17.00 8.90 -15.69
C SER A 87 -16.80 9.16 -14.20
N TYR A 88 -15.93 10.11 -13.85
CA TYR A 88 -15.74 10.55 -12.46
C TYR A 88 -17.06 11.01 -11.82
N ASP A 89 -17.89 11.78 -12.53
CA ASP A 89 -19.21 12.20 -12.03
C ASP A 89 -20.14 11.02 -11.81
N GLN A 90 -20.25 10.11 -12.79
CA GLN A 90 -21.12 8.95 -12.69
C GLN A 90 -20.72 8.03 -11.54
N LEU A 91 -19.42 7.76 -11.39
CA LEU A 91 -18.88 6.96 -10.30
C LEU A 91 -19.17 7.61 -8.95
N ASN A 92 -18.95 8.92 -8.83
CA ASN A 92 -19.19 9.65 -7.59
C ASN A 92 -20.67 9.64 -7.19
N ARG A 93 -21.59 9.90 -8.13
CA ARG A 93 -23.03 9.90 -7.89
C ARG A 93 -23.53 8.53 -7.43
N LYS A 94 -23.09 7.45 -8.10
CA LYS A 94 -23.42 6.08 -7.71
C LYS A 94 -22.86 5.73 -6.33
N ALA A 95 -21.61 6.11 -6.03
CA ALA A 95 -21.01 5.91 -4.72
C ALA A 95 -21.72 6.72 -3.62
N ASN A 96 -22.19 7.93 -3.92
CA ASN A 96 -22.96 8.76 -2.99
C ASN A 96 -24.31 8.12 -2.66
N GLN A 97 -25.04 7.65 -3.67
CA GLN A 97 -26.31 6.94 -3.49
C GLN A 97 -26.15 5.72 -2.58
N LEU A 98 -25.13 4.91 -2.83
CA LEU A 98 -24.83 3.76 -1.98
C LEU A 98 -24.39 4.21 -0.57
N ALA A 99 -23.60 5.28 -0.43
CA ALA A 99 -23.19 5.80 0.87
C ALA A 99 -24.39 6.27 1.71
N HIS A 100 -25.34 7.00 1.13
CA HIS A 100 -26.58 7.39 1.81
C HIS A 100 -27.42 6.18 2.21
N HIS A 101 -27.47 5.16 1.36
CA HIS A 101 -28.13 3.90 1.70
C HIS A 101 -27.46 3.21 2.89
N LEU A 102 -26.13 3.12 2.90
CA LEU A 102 -25.34 2.53 3.99
C LEU A 102 -25.51 3.30 5.31
N LEU A 103 -25.51 4.64 5.27
CA LEU A 103 -25.80 5.48 6.44
C LEU A 103 -27.20 5.17 7.00
N ALA A 104 -28.20 4.97 6.14
CA ALA A 104 -29.55 4.57 6.56
C ALA A 104 -29.61 3.16 7.18
N GLN A 105 -28.65 2.29 6.87
CA GLN A 105 -28.47 0.97 7.50
C GLN A 105 -27.62 1.02 8.79
N GLY A 106 -27.22 2.21 9.25
CA GLY A 106 -26.47 2.38 10.49
C GLY A 106 -24.96 2.28 10.36
N VAL A 107 -24.42 2.26 9.13
CA VAL A 107 -22.98 2.41 8.90
C VAL A 107 -22.55 3.82 9.34
N ALA A 108 -21.40 3.91 10.00
CA ALA A 108 -20.89 5.16 10.58
C ALA A 108 -19.36 5.19 10.56
N PRO A 109 -18.71 6.33 10.88
CA PRO A 109 -17.27 6.38 11.05
C PRO A 109 -16.74 5.29 12.00
N GLU A 110 -15.58 4.72 11.69
CA GLU A 110 -14.94 3.60 12.44
C GLU A 110 -15.68 2.26 12.40
N THR A 111 -16.77 2.13 11.65
CA THR A 111 -17.35 0.82 11.33
C THR A 111 -16.63 0.16 10.16
N ILE A 112 -16.88 -1.13 9.94
CA ILE A 112 -16.32 -1.91 8.82
C ILE A 112 -17.44 -2.31 7.87
N VAL A 113 -17.25 -2.08 6.57
CA VAL A 113 -18.10 -2.59 5.49
C VAL A 113 -17.35 -3.71 4.77
N GLY A 114 -17.89 -4.93 4.81
CA GLY A 114 -17.35 -6.06 4.05
C GLY A 114 -17.68 -5.93 2.56
N ILE A 115 -16.72 -6.18 1.68
CA ILE A 115 -16.92 -6.18 0.23
C ILE A 115 -16.63 -7.59 -0.29
N HIS A 116 -17.69 -8.34 -0.58
CA HIS A 116 -17.65 -9.71 -1.07
C HIS A 116 -18.14 -9.75 -2.52
N THR A 117 -17.30 -9.32 -3.46
CA THR A 117 -17.67 -9.22 -4.88
C THR A 117 -16.52 -9.69 -5.77
N ARG A 118 -16.86 -10.11 -7.00
CA ARG A 118 -15.86 -10.20 -8.08
C ARG A 118 -15.56 -8.79 -8.60
N ARG A 119 -14.49 -8.65 -9.40
CA ARG A 119 -14.15 -7.38 -10.07
C ARG A 119 -15.31 -6.92 -10.92
N SER A 120 -15.73 -5.68 -10.70
CA SER A 120 -16.90 -5.05 -11.30
C SER A 120 -16.83 -3.54 -11.08
N LEU A 121 -17.65 -2.78 -11.81
CA LEU A 121 -17.80 -1.35 -11.56
C LEU A 121 -18.45 -1.10 -10.19
N GLU A 122 -19.37 -1.98 -9.80
CA GLU A 122 -20.06 -2.02 -8.50
C GLU A 122 -19.09 -2.21 -7.33
N MET A 123 -18.02 -3.00 -7.51
CA MET A 123 -16.96 -3.14 -6.50
C MET A 123 -16.33 -1.78 -6.16
N VAL A 124 -15.99 -0.99 -7.19
CA VAL A 124 -15.38 0.33 -7.00
C VAL A 124 -16.37 1.31 -6.39
N ILE A 125 -17.64 1.23 -6.77
CA ILE A 125 -18.74 1.98 -6.13
C ILE A 125 -18.83 1.63 -4.64
N GLY A 126 -18.76 0.33 -4.28
CA GLY A 126 -18.80 -0.16 -2.91
C GLY A 126 -17.63 0.35 -2.06
N ILE A 127 -16.41 0.33 -2.60
CA ILE A 127 -15.22 0.86 -1.94
C ILE A 127 -15.40 2.35 -1.63
N LEU A 128 -15.76 3.16 -2.62
CA LEU A 128 -15.94 4.60 -2.43
C LEU A 128 -17.09 4.92 -1.50
N ALA A 129 -18.19 4.17 -1.58
CA ALA A 129 -19.36 4.36 -0.71
C ALA A 129 -19.02 4.09 0.76
N ALA A 130 -18.30 3.00 1.06
CA ALA A 130 -17.82 2.72 2.42
C ALA A 130 -16.99 3.89 2.96
N LEU A 131 -16.00 4.35 2.20
CA LEU A 131 -15.14 5.47 2.60
C LEU A 131 -15.93 6.77 2.83
N LYS A 132 -16.93 7.05 1.99
CA LYS A 132 -17.81 8.23 2.11
C LYS A 132 -18.71 8.20 3.36
N THR A 133 -18.97 7.03 3.93
CA THR A 133 -19.64 6.91 5.24
C THR A 133 -18.68 7.07 6.43
N GLY A 134 -17.37 7.19 6.18
CA GLY A 134 -16.33 7.15 7.19
C GLY A 134 -15.97 5.74 7.67
N ALA A 135 -16.59 4.71 7.10
CA ALA A 135 -16.29 3.32 7.39
C ALA A 135 -15.03 2.87 6.64
N ALA A 136 -14.32 1.91 7.24
CA ALA A 136 -13.28 1.17 6.56
C ALA A 136 -13.91 0.10 5.67
N TYR A 137 -13.35 -0.15 4.49
CA TYR A 137 -13.74 -1.34 3.73
C TYR A 137 -12.85 -2.54 4.09
N LEU A 138 -13.45 -3.73 4.07
CA LEU A 138 -12.78 -5.01 4.26
C LEU A 138 -13.06 -5.91 3.05
N PRO A 139 -12.05 -6.20 2.21
CA PRO A 139 -12.19 -7.17 1.13
C PRO A 139 -12.44 -8.58 1.68
N LEU A 140 -13.49 -9.22 1.18
CA LEU A 140 -13.86 -10.61 1.46
C LEU A 140 -13.80 -11.36 0.13
N ASP A 141 -12.64 -11.95 -0.19
CA ASP A 141 -12.43 -12.60 -1.49
C ASP A 141 -13.36 -13.82 -1.67
N PRO A 142 -14.24 -13.83 -2.68
CA PRO A 142 -15.16 -14.96 -2.89
C PRO A 142 -14.46 -16.30 -3.18
N THR A 143 -13.18 -16.27 -3.56
CA THR A 143 -12.39 -17.49 -3.82
C THR A 143 -11.81 -18.12 -2.55
N TYR A 144 -11.90 -17.44 -1.40
CA TYR A 144 -11.41 -17.97 -0.14
C TYR A 144 -12.27 -19.13 0.36
N PRO A 145 -11.66 -20.10 1.07
CA PRO A 145 -12.42 -21.16 1.73
C PRO A 145 -13.48 -20.57 2.70
N PRO A 146 -14.69 -21.17 2.79
CA PRO A 146 -15.75 -20.67 3.65
C PRO A 146 -15.33 -20.48 5.12
N GLU A 147 -14.49 -21.37 5.66
CA GLU A 147 -13.98 -21.24 7.03
C GLU A 147 -13.11 -20.00 7.24
N ARG A 148 -12.36 -19.58 6.21
CA ARG A 148 -11.54 -18.37 6.24
C ARG A 148 -12.43 -17.13 6.23
N LEU A 149 -13.45 -17.11 5.37
CA LEU A 149 -14.43 -16.01 5.32
C LEU A 149 -15.21 -15.90 6.63
N ALA A 150 -15.67 -17.03 7.18
CA ALA A 150 -16.35 -17.07 8.48
C ALA A 150 -15.47 -16.52 9.61
N PHE A 151 -14.18 -16.88 9.63
CA PHE A 151 -13.22 -16.32 10.58
C PHE A 151 -13.09 -14.79 10.43
N MET A 152 -12.87 -14.30 9.21
CA MET A 152 -12.70 -12.86 8.94
C MET A 152 -13.95 -12.06 9.33
N ILE A 153 -15.14 -12.58 9.06
CA ILE A 153 -16.42 -11.95 9.43
C ILE A 153 -16.60 -11.96 10.95
N ALA A 154 -16.27 -13.08 11.62
CA ALA A 154 -16.39 -13.19 13.07
C ALA A 154 -15.42 -12.26 13.81
N ASP A 155 -14.19 -12.12 13.31
CA ASP A 155 -13.17 -11.23 13.89
C ASP A 155 -13.47 -9.75 13.57
N ALA A 156 -13.81 -9.43 12.31
CA ALA A 156 -14.03 -8.04 11.91
C ALA A 156 -15.41 -7.46 12.28
N GLN A 157 -16.42 -8.31 12.46
CA GLN A 157 -17.80 -7.92 12.76
C GLN A 157 -18.30 -6.77 11.85
N PRO A 158 -18.28 -6.94 10.51
CA PRO A 158 -18.70 -5.89 9.59
C PRO A 158 -20.16 -5.51 9.85
N ALA A 159 -20.46 -4.21 9.83
CA ALA A 159 -21.80 -3.67 10.01
C ALA A 159 -22.73 -4.09 8.86
N VAL A 160 -22.18 -4.10 7.64
CA VAL A 160 -22.85 -4.49 6.40
C VAL A 160 -21.87 -5.27 5.52
N ILE A 161 -22.36 -6.26 4.79
CA ILE A 161 -21.62 -6.91 3.70
C ILE A 161 -22.27 -6.53 2.36
N LEU A 162 -21.48 -5.91 1.49
CA LEU A 162 -21.82 -5.69 0.09
C LEU A 162 -21.47 -6.94 -0.71
N THR A 163 -22.40 -7.45 -1.51
CA THR A 163 -22.20 -8.62 -2.36
C THR A 163 -22.90 -8.45 -3.70
N GLN A 164 -22.64 -9.35 -4.64
CA GLN A 164 -23.46 -9.54 -5.85
C GLN A 164 -24.41 -10.72 -5.63
N PHE A 165 -25.58 -10.72 -6.26
CA PHE A 165 -26.50 -11.85 -6.37
C PHE A 165 -25.96 -12.83 -7.41
N THR A 166 -24.82 -13.44 -7.11
CA THR A 166 -24.39 -14.65 -7.79
C THR A 166 -25.13 -15.80 -7.13
N GLY A 167 -25.82 -16.68 -7.87
CA GLY A 167 -26.56 -17.83 -7.30
C GLY A 167 -25.75 -18.85 -6.47
N GLU A 168 -24.49 -18.53 -6.16
CA GLU A 168 -23.67 -19.15 -5.11
C GLU A 168 -24.17 -18.63 -3.75
N ALA A 169 -24.63 -19.53 -2.87
CA ALA A 169 -25.04 -19.15 -1.52
C ALA A 169 -23.85 -18.50 -0.80
N ALA A 170 -23.94 -17.20 -0.53
CA ALA A 170 -22.97 -16.52 0.29
C ALA A 170 -22.91 -17.24 1.65
N PRO A 171 -21.72 -17.63 2.16
CA PRO A 171 -21.62 -18.47 3.37
C PRO A 171 -22.18 -17.81 4.63
N PHE A 172 -22.57 -16.54 4.55
CA PHE A 172 -23.14 -15.72 5.62
C PHE A 172 -24.67 -15.53 5.52
N SER A 173 -25.36 -16.07 4.51
CA SER A 173 -26.82 -15.93 4.36
C SER A 173 -27.64 -16.62 5.45
N GLU A 174 -27.06 -17.56 6.19
CA GLU A 174 -27.74 -18.28 7.29
C GLU A 174 -27.63 -17.57 8.65
N SER A 175 -26.81 -16.53 8.77
CA SER A 175 -26.67 -15.76 10.01
C SER A 175 -27.65 -14.60 10.04
N ASN A 176 -28.80 -14.78 10.72
CA ASN A 176 -29.90 -13.81 10.83
C ASN A 176 -29.54 -12.40 11.37
N SER A 177 -28.28 -12.15 11.74
CA SER A 177 -27.78 -10.90 12.32
C SER A 177 -26.92 -10.03 11.40
N LEU A 178 -26.49 -10.52 10.23
CA LEU A 178 -25.64 -9.77 9.29
C LEU A 178 -26.50 -9.07 8.23
N SER A 179 -26.36 -7.75 8.12
CA SER A 179 -26.99 -6.98 7.04
C SER A 179 -26.23 -7.20 5.73
N VAL A 180 -26.92 -7.67 4.70
CA VAL A 180 -26.36 -7.96 3.38
C VAL A 180 -27.06 -7.11 2.34
N ILE A 181 -26.29 -6.45 1.48
CA ILE A 181 -26.79 -5.63 0.38
C ILE A 181 -26.28 -6.19 -0.93
N HIS A 182 -27.18 -6.51 -1.84
CA HIS A 182 -26.89 -7.01 -3.18
C HIS A 182 -26.76 -5.83 -4.15
N LEU A 183 -25.55 -5.53 -4.61
CA LEU A 183 -25.26 -4.36 -5.45
C LEU A 183 -25.95 -4.41 -6.81
N ASP A 184 -26.30 -5.59 -7.30
CA ASP A 184 -26.99 -5.86 -8.57
C ASP A 184 -28.52 -5.95 -8.41
N ASN A 185 -29.01 -6.52 -7.31
CA ASN A 185 -30.46 -6.68 -7.08
C ASN A 185 -31.11 -5.47 -6.39
N ASP A 186 -30.41 -4.86 -5.43
CA ASP A 186 -30.98 -3.78 -4.59
C ASP A 186 -30.77 -2.39 -5.21
N TRP A 187 -30.17 -2.33 -6.41
CA TRP A 187 -29.78 -1.07 -7.05
C TRP A 187 -30.98 -0.15 -7.31
N GLU A 188 -32.18 -0.68 -7.58
CA GLU A 188 -33.37 0.16 -7.77
C GLU A 188 -33.71 0.97 -6.51
N THR A 189 -33.48 0.39 -5.32
CA THR A 189 -33.68 1.08 -4.05
C THR A 189 -32.54 2.06 -3.77
N ILE A 190 -31.30 1.65 -4.03
CA ILE A 190 -30.10 2.49 -3.85
C ILE A 190 -30.17 3.73 -4.74
N ALA A 191 -30.58 3.59 -5.99
CA ALA A 191 -30.65 4.68 -6.97
C ALA A 191 -31.68 5.77 -6.61
N ARG A 192 -32.58 5.52 -5.64
CA ARG A 192 -33.53 6.52 -5.13
C ARG A 192 -32.94 7.41 -4.02
N GLN A 193 -31.77 7.06 -3.49
CA GLN A 193 -31.05 7.89 -2.52
C GLN A 193 -30.54 9.18 -3.17
N PRO A 194 -30.24 10.22 -2.37
CA PRO A 194 -29.55 11.41 -2.86
C PRO A 194 -28.23 11.05 -3.55
N ASP A 195 -27.85 11.78 -4.60
CA ASP A 195 -26.62 11.55 -5.35
C ASP A 195 -25.52 12.59 -5.06
N GLY A 196 -25.78 13.54 -4.16
CA GLY A 196 -24.78 14.46 -3.61
C GLY A 196 -23.92 13.83 -2.51
N ASN A 197 -22.69 14.32 -2.32
CA ASN A 197 -21.76 13.79 -1.33
C ASN A 197 -22.40 13.82 0.07
N PRO A 198 -22.35 12.71 0.85
CA PRO A 198 -22.85 12.72 2.21
C PRO A 198 -21.99 13.64 3.10
N ILE A 199 -22.62 14.27 4.09
CA ILE A 199 -21.93 15.10 5.08
C ILE A 199 -21.68 14.25 6.32
N VAL A 200 -20.46 13.74 6.47
CA VAL A 200 -20.04 12.89 7.59
C VAL A 200 -18.78 13.47 8.23
N ASN A 201 -18.70 13.45 9.56
CA ASN A 201 -17.52 13.90 10.28
C ASN A 201 -16.43 12.82 10.29
N VAL A 202 -15.39 13.00 9.47
CA VAL A 202 -14.28 12.06 9.26
C VAL A 202 -12.95 12.80 9.23
N THR A 203 -11.85 12.14 9.61
CA THR A 203 -10.68 12.85 10.13
C THR A 203 -9.28 12.35 9.70
N ALA A 204 -8.97 11.78 8.55
CA ALA A 204 -7.61 11.26 8.22
C ALA A 204 -7.07 10.09 9.12
N ASP A 205 -7.34 10.11 10.42
CA ASP A 205 -7.02 9.08 11.41
C ASP A 205 -8.03 7.96 11.40
N ASN A 206 -9.20 8.23 10.83
CA ASN A 206 -10.19 7.21 10.59
C ASN A 206 -9.65 6.13 9.66
N LEU A 207 -10.08 4.89 9.91
CA LEU A 207 -9.70 3.75 9.09
C LEU A 207 -10.23 3.90 7.66
N ALA A 208 -9.36 3.76 6.68
CA ALA A 208 -9.72 3.66 5.27
C ALA A 208 -10.02 2.20 4.90
N TYR A 209 -9.18 1.27 5.34
CA TYR A 209 -9.36 -0.14 5.02
C TYR A 209 -8.77 -1.06 6.08
N VAL A 210 -9.24 -2.31 6.07
CA VAL A 210 -8.67 -3.42 6.80
C VAL A 210 -8.32 -4.52 5.81
N ILE A 211 -7.08 -5.00 5.82
CA ILE A 211 -6.63 -6.12 5.00
C ILE A 211 -6.09 -7.23 5.88
N TYR A 212 -6.58 -8.44 5.66
CA TYR A 212 -6.12 -9.63 6.37
C TYR A 212 -4.91 -10.24 5.69
N THR A 213 -3.82 -10.35 6.43
CA THR A 213 -2.60 -11.04 5.99
C THR A 213 -2.41 -12.35 6.74
N SER A 214 -1.51 -13.22 6.25
CA SER A 214 -1.13 -14.43 6.96
C SER A 214 -0.42 -14.09 8.27
N GLY A 215 -0.91 -14.60 9.39
CA GLY A 215 -0.22 -14.50 10.67
C GLY A 215 0.89 -15.56 10.80
N SER A 216 1.96 -15.24 11.53
CA SER A 216 3.05 -16.17 11.85
C SER A 216 2.57 -17.38 12.68
N THR A 217 1.45 -17.23 13.39
CA THR A 217 0.78 -18.29 14.17
C THR A 217 -0.20 -19.12 13.34
N GLY A 218 -0.29 -18.88 12.03
CA GLY A 218 -1.21 -19.55 11.11
C GLY A 218 -2.62 -18.94 11.06
N GLN A 219 -2.99 -18.10 12.01
CA GLN A 219 -4.28 -17.39 12.01
C GLN A 219 -4.16 -16.05 11.28
N PRO A 220 -5.10 -15.71 10.36
CA PRO A 220 -5.11 -14.41 9.69
C PRO A 220 -5.16 -13.24 10.68
N LYS A 221 -4.53 -12.11 10.32
CA LYS A 221 -4.51 -10.87 11.12
C LYS A 221 -4.95 -9.69 10.26
N GLY A 222 -5.92 -8.90 10.72
CA GLY A 222 -6.40 -7.71 10.01
C GLY A 222 -5.54 -6.48 10.33
N ALA A 223 -4.76 -5.98 9.37
CA ALA A 223 -4.04 -4.72 9.54
C ALA A 223 -5.01 -3.54 9.36
N MET A 224 -5.02 -2.59 10.30
CA MET A 224 -5.94 -1.44 10.31
C MET A 224 -5.23 -0.19 9.76
N LEU A 225 -5.63 0.28 8.57
CA LEU A 225 -4.92 1.34 7.85
C LEU A 225 -5.74 2.64 7.81
N PRO A 226 -5.25 3.73 8.42
CA PRO A 226 -5.88 5.05 8.36
C PRO A 226 -5.80 5.73 6.98
N HIS A 227 -6.67 6.70 6.75
CA HIS A 227 -6.66 7.54 5.55
C HIS A 227 -5.36 8.35 5.35
N ARG A 228 -4.73 8.84 6.42
CA ARG A 228 -3.50 9.66 6.36
C ARG A 228 -2.39 8.99 5.56
N GLY A 229 -2.17 7.69 5.77
CA GLY A 229 -1.16 6.91 5.06
C GLY A 229 -1.46 6.82 3.56
N LEU A 230 -2.72 6.57 3.23
CA LEU A 230 -3.18 6.48 1.84
C LEU A 230 -3.12 7.84 1.12
N CYS A 231 -3.40 8.94 1.82
CA CYS A 231 -3.27 10.28 1.26
C CYS A 231 -1.80 10.63 0.96
N ASN A 232 -0.87 10.24 1.84
CA ASN A 232 0.57 10.37 1.59
C ASN A 232 1.00 9.52 0.40
N LEU A 233 0.65 8.24 0.39
CA LEU A 233 0.99 7.28 -0.66
C LEU A 233 0.59 7.80 -2.04
N THR A 234 -0.64 8.26 -2.19
CA THR A 234 -1.15 8.72 -3.48
C THR A 234 -0.54 10.03 -3.95
N ASP A 235 -0.03 10.88 -3.05
CA ASP A 235 0.76 12.05 -3.45
C ASP A 235 2.16 11.66 -3.93
N VAL A 236 2.81 10.71 -3.25
CA VAL A 236 4.10 10.13 -3.66
C VAL A 236 3.98 9.53 -5.06
N GLN A 237 2.97 8.66 -5.28
CA GLN A 237 2.73 7.99 -6.56
C GLN A 237 2.59 8.99 -7.71
N ARG A 238 1.79 10.05 -7.50
CA ARG A 238 1.57 11.08 -8.53
C ARG A 238 2.88 11.69 -9.02
N ARG A 239 3.79 12.02 -8.10
CA ARG A 239 5.09 12.65 -8.42
C ARG A 239 6.11 11.65 -8.94
N ALA A 240 6.18 10.46 -8.34
CA ALA A 240 7.16 9.43 -8.68
C ALA A 240 6.92 8.82 -10.07
N PHE A 241 5.65 8.66 -10.46
CA PHE A 241 5.26 7.97 -11.70
C PHE A 241 4.66 8.87 -12.77
N ASP A 242 4.66 10.18 -12.55
CA ASP A 242 4.11 11.18 -13.48
C ASP A 242 2.66 10.85 -13.91
N ILE A 243 1.80 10.58 -12.92
CA ILE A 243 0.40 10.25 -13.18
C ILE A 243 -0.35 11.50 -13.64
N ARG A 244 -0.84 11.47 -14.87
CA ARG A 244 -1.47 12.59 -15.58
C ARG A 244 -2.98 12.40 -15.68
N ALA A 245 -3.71 13.36 -15.12
CA ALA A 245 -5.17 13.37 -15.09
C ALA A 245 -5.74 13.41 -16.52
N GLY A 246 -6.63 12.47 -16.85
CA GLY A 246 -7.24 12.32 -18.18
C GLY A 246 -6.38 11.61 -19.23
N GLU A 247 -5.12 11.31 -18.92
CA GLU A 247 -4.18 10.65 -19.85
C GLU A 247 -3.76 9.27 -19.35
N SER A 248 -3.35 9.18 -18.08
CA SER A 248 -2.84 7.94 -17.51
C SER A 248 -3.96 6.90 -17.33
N ARG A 249 -3.59 5.64 -17.56
CA ARG A 249 -4.43 4.44 -17.45
C ARG A 249 -3.68 3.41 -16.63
N ILE A 250 -4.29 2.97 -15.52
CA ILE A 250 -3.66 2.13 -14.51
C ILE A 250 -4.40 0.81 -14.46
N LEU A 251 -3.69 -0.30 -14.66
CA LEU A 251 -4.26 -1.62 -14.51
C LEU A 251 -4.50 -1.94 -13.03
N GLN A 252 -5.72 -2.38 -12.71
CA GLN A 252 -6.04 -3.06 -11.47
C GLN A 252 -5.73 -4.56 -11.65
N PHE A 253 -4.50 -4.96 -11.31
CA PHE A 253 -4.03 -6.34 -11.43
C PHE A 253 -4.27 -7.16 -10.16
N SER A 254 -3.97 -6.58 -8.99
CA SER A 254 -3.91 -7.32 -7.73
C SER A 254 -5.29 -7.78 -7.24
N PRO A 255 -5.44 -8.92 -6.55
CA PRO A 255 -6.71 -9.24 -5.89
C PRO A 255 -7.09 -8.14 -4.90
N LEU A 256 -8.39 -7.84 -4.72
CA LEU A 256 -8.83 -6.80 -3.77
C LEU A 256 -8.41 -7.12 -2.32
N SER A 257 -8.24 -8.41 -2.02
CA SER A 257 -7.74 -8.92 -0.74
C SER A 257 -6.24 -8.71 -0.51
N PHE A 258 -5.52 -8.20 -1.51
CA PHE A 258 -4.12 -7.80 -1.42
C PHE A 258 -3.99 -6.28 -1.54
N ASP A 259 -3.14 -5.68 -0.73
CA ASP A 259 -3.05 -4.23 -0.56
C ASP A 259 -2.45 -3.49 -1.77
N ALA A 260 -1.74 -4.18 -2.66
CA ALA A 260 -1.39 -3.63 -3.97
C ALA A 260 -2.62 -3.20 -4.79
N SER A 261 -3.81 -3.75 -4.54
CA SER A 261 -5.05 -3.25 -5.15
C SER A 261 -5.44 -1.84 -4.67
N VAL A 262 -5.10 -1.48 -3.42
CA VAL A 262 -5.27 -0.14 -2.84
C VAL A 262 -4.38 0.83 -3.62
N TRP A 263 -3.13 0.43 -3.82
CA TRP A 263 -2.14 1.19 -4.59
C TRP A 263 -2.63 1.47 -6.01
N GLU A 264 -3.07 0.44 -6.74
CA GLU A 264 -3.59 0.59 -8.10
C GLU A 264 -4.84 1.48 -8.17
N THR A 265 -5.81 1.20 -7.28
CA THR A 265 -7.12 1.88 -7.28
C THR A 265 -6.98 3.36 -6.98
N PHE A 266 -6.29 3.71 -5.89
CA PHE A 266 -6.21 5.11 -5.47
C PHE A 266 -5.11 5.89 -6.19
N MET A 267 -4.08 5.23 -6.75
CA MET A 267 -3.20 5.88 -7.72
C MET A 267 -4.00 6.42 -8.91
N ALA A 268 -5.02 5.70 -9.35
CA ALA A 268 -5.89 6.14 -10.43
C ALA A 268 -6.88 7.21 -9.99
N LEU A 269 -7.77 6.86 -9.06
CA LEU A 269 -8.94 7.66 -8.74
C LEU A 269 -8.62 8.99 -8.06
N ARG A 270 -7.53 9.05 -7.28
CA ARG A 270 -7.10 10.31 -6.65
C ARG A 270 -6.47 11.27 -7.66
N ASN A 271 -5.85 10.75 -8.72
CA ASN A 271 -5.04 11.54 -9.66
C ASN A 271 -5.71 11.81 -11.01
N GLY A 272 -6.99 11.46 -11.18
CA GLY A 272 -7.71 11.74 -12.43
C GLY A 272 -7.43 10.77 -13.57
N ALA A 273 -6.71 9.68 -13.30
CA ALA A 273 -6.42 8.65 -14.29
C ALA A 273 -7.60 7.66 -14.42
N THR A 274 -7.58 6.85 -15.47
CA THR A 274 -8.55 5.75 -15.63
C THR A 274 -8.05 4.48 -14.94
N LEU A 275 -8.86 3.92 -14.05
CA LEU A 275 -8.66 2.58 -13.50
C LEU A 275 -9.19 1.52 -14.48
N VAL A 276 -8.31 0.69 -15.01
CA VAL A 276 -8.65 -0.39 -15.94
C VAL A 276 -8.82 -1.68 -15.14
N LEU A 277 -10.04 -2.16 -15.03
CA LEU A 277 -10.34 -3.46 -14.42
C LEU A 277 -10.30 -4.57 -15.49
N ALA A 278 -10.04 -5.79 -15.05
CA ALA A 278 -10.16 -6.97 -15.89
C ALA A 278 -10.57 -8.20 -15.09
N HIS A 279 -11.24 -9.14 -15.75
CA HIS A 279 -11.61 -10.42 -15.15
C HIS A 279 -10.37 -11.27 -14.81
N GLN A 280 -10.50 -12.14 -13.82
CA GLN A 280 -9.38 -12.95 -13.30
C GLN A 280 -8.77 -13.85 -14.38
N GLU A 281 -9.62 -14.36 -15.28
CA GLU A 281 -9.25 -15.19 -16.43
C GLU A 281 -8.30 -14.42 -17.38
N THR A 282 -8.59 -13.15 -17.65
CA THR A 282 -7.74 -12.28 -18.47
C THR A 282 -6.40 -12.00 -17.81
N LEU A 283 -6.39 -11.71 -16.50
CA LEU A 283 -5.17 -11.38 -15.77
C LEU A 283 -4.22 -12.57 -15.59
N THR A 284 -4.75 -13.79 -15.57
CA THR A 284 -3.98 -15.03 -15.40
C THR A 284 -3.50 -15.60 -16.73
N SER A 285 -4.16 -15.26 -17.85
CA SER A 285 -3.72 -15.56 -19.20
C SER A 285 -2.68 -14.53 -19.66
N GLY A 286 -1.39 -14.86 -19.57
CA GLY A 286 -0.31 -13.91 -19.91
C GLY A 286 -0.46 -13.24 -21.29
N LEU A 287 -1.03 -13.93 -22.29
CA LEU A 287 -1.31 -13.34 -23.60
C LEU A 287 -2.52 -12.41 -23.61
N ASP A 288 -3.61 -12.77 -22.91
CA ASP A 288 -4.79 -11.91 -22.86
C ASP A 288 -4.54 -10.68 -21.99
N LEU A 289 -3.70 -10.78 -20.95
CA LEU A 289 -3.19 -9.63 -20.21
C LEU A 289 -2.45 -8.67 -21.14
N LEU A 290 -1.51 -9.15 -21.96
CA LEU A 290 -0.78 -8.27 -22.88
C LEU A 290 -1.71 -7.63 -23.92
N ARG A 291 -2.70 -8.38 -24.44
CA ARG A 291 -3.71 -7.83 -25.35
C ARG A 291 -4.51 -6.73 -24.66
N LEU A 292 -4.96 -6.96 -23.43
CA LEU A 292 -5.65 -5.95 -22.63
C LEU A 292 -4.79 -4.69 -22.45
N LEU A 293 -3.50 -4.83 -22.11
CA LEU A 293 -2.60 -3.68 -21.94
C LEU A 293 -2.52 -2.83 -23.23
N GLN A 294 -2.53 -3.46 -24.40
CA GLN A 294 -2.53 -2.76 -25.69
C GLN A 294 -3.89 -2.12 -26.02
N GLU A 295 -4.97 -2.89 -25.93
CA GLU A 295 -6.33 -2.44 -26.29
C GLU A 295 -6.80 -1.30 -25.37
N GLU A 296 -6.53 -1.43 -24.08
CA GLU A 296 -6.82 -0.42 -23.07
C GLU A 296 -5.69 0.60 -22.92
N ARG A 297 -4.67 0.61 -23.80
CA ARG A 297 -3.58 1.61 -23.83
C ARG A 297 -3.01 1.90 -22.43
N VAL A 298 -2.75 0.85 -21.65
CA VAL A 298 -2.37 0.98 -20.24
C VAL A 298 -1.01 1.65 -20.12
N THR A 299 -0.93 2.69 -19.30
CA THR A 299 0.30 3.50 -19.11
C THR A 299 1.13 3.06 -17.91
N THR A 300 0.50 2.43 -16.92
CA THR A 300 1.16 2.06 -15.66
C THR A 300 0.63 0.73 -15.15
N VAL A 301 1.56 -0.16 -14.79
CA VAL A 301 1.26 -1.46 -14.18
C VAL A 301 2.08 -1.66 -12.92
N THR A 302 1.49 -2.34 -11.94
CA THR A 302 2.21 -2.90 -10.79
C THR A 302 2.11 -4.41 -10.87
N LEU A 303 3.24 -5.10 -11.07
CA LEU A 303 3.26 -6.55 -11.33
C LEU A 303 4.35 -7.24 -10.49
N PRO A 304 4.11 -8.47 -10.02
CA PRO A 304 5.16 -9.23 -9.37
C PRO A 304 6.26 -9.64 -10.37
N PRO A 305 7.54 -9.63 -9.95
CA PRO A 305 8.66 -10.13 -10.76
C PRO A 305 8.43 -11.52 -11.38
N SER A 306 7.83 -12.45 -10.64
CA SER A 306 7.50 -13.79 -11.13
C SER A 306 6.59 -13.79 -12.37
N LEU A 307 5.65 -12.84 -12.46
CA LEU A 307 4.80 -12.68 -13.65
C LEU A 307 5.57 -12.06 -14.81
N LEU A 308 6.34 -11.00 -14.56
CA LEU A 308 7.19 -10.36 -15.58
C LEU A 308 8.18 -11.34 -16.22
N ALA A 309 8.64 -12.35 -15.48
CA ALA A 309 9.53 -13.38 -15.98
C ALA A 309 8.88 -14.26 -17.05
N VAL A 310 7.59 -14.59 -16.90
CA VAL A 310 6.88 -15.53 -17.77
C VAL A 310 6.10 -14.87 -18.91
N LEU A 311 5.81 -13.56 -18.82
CA LEU A 311 5.16 -12.82 -19.89
C LEU A 311 6.06 -12.78 -21.13
N PRO A 312 5.55 -13.03 -22.34
CA PRO A 312 6.32 -12.86 -23.57
C PRO A 312 6.60 -11.38 -23.84
N GLU A 313 7.68 -11.10 -24.58
CA GLU A 313 7.92 -9.74 -25.06
C GLU A 313 6.87 -9.38 -26.11
N THR A 314 6.30 -8.19 -25.97
CA THR A 314 5.31 -7.63 -26.87
C THR A 314 5.49 -6.12 -26.87
N ASP A 315 5.23 -5.50 -28.02
CA ASP A 315 5.30 -4.05 -28.15
C ASP A 315 4.15 -3.42 -27.35
N LEU A 316 4.50 -2.65 -26.32
CA LEU A 316 3.56 -1.96 -25.43
C LEU A 316 3.86 -0.46 -25.50
N PRO A 317 3.53 0.21 -26.63
CA PRO A 317 4.00 1.57 -26.91
C PRO A 317 3.43 2.62 -25.94
N ASP A 318 2.27 2.33 -25.34
CA ASP A 318 1.63 3.19 -24.35
C ASP A 318 2.10 2.92 -22.91
N LEU A 319 2.84 1.83 -22.66
CA LEU A 319 3.28 1.46 -21.31
C LEU A 319 4.54 2.23 -20.90
N GLU A 320 4.34 3.24 -20.05
CA GLU A 320 5.38 4.19 -19.63
C GLU A 320 6.05 3.81 -18.31
N THR A 321 5.32 3.14 -17.40
CA THR A 321 5.82 2.81 -16.06
C THR A 321 5.51 1.36 -15.66
N ILE A 322 6.54 0.64 -15.20
CA ILE A 322 6.42 -0.67 -14.56
C ILE A 322 6.91 -0.57 -13.13
N ILE A 323 6.06 -0.98 -12.19
CA ILE A 323 6.41 -1.10 -10.77
C ILE A 323 6.46 -2.59 -10.43
N ALA A 324 7.68 -3.09 -10.18
CA ALA A 324 7.90 -4.42 -9.63
C ALA A 324 7.76 -4.37 -8.10
N ALA A 325 6.86 -5.18 -7.55
CA ALA A 325 6.58 -5.19 -6.11
C ALA A 325 6.21 -6.59 -5.61
N GLY A 326 6.33 -6.81 -4.30
CA GLY A 326 5.90 -8.04 -3.62
C GLY A 326 6.92 -9.19 -3.63
N GLU A 327 7.94 -9.13 -4.49
CA GLU A 327 9.02 -10.13 -4.56
C GLU A 327 10.36 -9.46 -4.90
N ALA A 328 11.46 -10.18 -4.74
CA ALA A 328 12.77 -9.71 -5.20
C ALA A 328 12.79 -9.62 -6.74
N CYS A 329 13.21 -8.47 -7.26
CA CYS A 329 13.37 -8.25 -8.69
C CYS A 329 14.81 -8.56 -9.13
N SER A 330 14.98 -9.16 -10.30
CA SER A 330 16.30 -9.53 -10.85
C SER A 330 16.79 -8.49 -11.86
N PRO A 331 18.12 -8.31 -12.02
CA PRO A 331 18.66 -7.36 -13.01
C PRO A 331 18.28 -7.77 -14.45
N GLU A 332 18.10 -9.06 -14.73
CA GLU A 332 17.65 -9.54 -16.04
C GLU A 332 16.25 -9.06 -16.38
N LEU A 333 15.34 -9.03 -15.40
CA LEU A 333 13.99 -8.48 -15.59
C LEU A 333 14.04 -6.98 -15.86
N VAL A 334 14.90 -6.25 -15.15
CA VAL A 334 15.10 -4.81 -15.35
C VAL A 334 15.68 -4.53 -16.74
N ALA A 335 16.71 -5.27 -17.17
CA ALA A 335 17.31 -5.12 -18.49
C ALA A 335 16.32 -5.45 -19.62
N ARG A 336 15.41 -6.39 -19.39
CA ARG A 336 14.39 -6.81 -20.34
C ARG A 336 13.22 -5.81 -20.45
N TRP A 337 12.71 -5.36 -19.31
CA TRP A 337 11.46 -4.59 -19.24
C TRP A 337 11.68 -3.09 -19.03
N GLY A 338 12.85 -2.65 -18.57
CA GLY A 338 13.15 -1.25 -18.30
C GLY A 338 13.49 -0.38 -19.53
N PRO A 339 14.04 -0.89 -20.65
CA PRO A 339 14.32 -0.04 -21.81
C PRO A 339 13.07 0.69 -22.34
N GLY A 340 13.24 2.00 -22.58
CA GLY A 340 12.20 2.88 -23.12
C GLY A 340 11.12 3.31 -22.12
N ARG A 341 11.21 2.91 -20.84
CA ARG A 341 10.19 3.19 -19.83
C ARG A 341 10.78 3.41 -18.45
N ALA A 342 9.98 3.90 -17.50
CA ALA A 342 10.38 3.97 -16.11
C ALA A 342 10.13 2.61 -15.44
N PHE A 343 11.15 2.07 -14.78
CA PHE A 343 11.04 0.81 -14.03
C PHE A 343 11.40 1.06 -12.57
N PHE A 344 10.54 0.62 -11.67
CA PHE A 344 10.71 0.80 -10.23
C PHE A 344 10.68 -0.55 -9.53
N ASN A 345 11.57 -0.71 -8.55
CA ASN A 345 11.45 -1.75 -7.53
C ASN A 345 10.84 -1.11 -6.28
N ALA A 346 9.69 -1.58 -5.83
CA ALA A 346 8.95 -1.03 -4.70
C ALA A 346 8.82 -2.07 -3.58
N TYR A 347 8.96 -1.60 -2.34
CA TYR A 347 8.92 -2.43 -1.16
C TYR A 347 8.05 -1.79 -0.08
N GLY A 348 7.24 -2.61 0.57
CA GLY A 348 6.53 -2.26 1.79
C GLY A 348 5.67 -3.43 2.25
N PRO A 349 5.61 -3.72 3.56
CA PRO A 349 4.60 -4.63 4.09
C PRO A 349 3.24 -3.91 4.23
N THR A 350 2.16 -4.67 4.37
CA THR A 350 0.80 -4.13 4.51
C THR A 350 0.63 -3.15 5.66
N GLU A 351 1.36 -3.37 6.75
CA GLU A 351 1.39 -2.53 7.92
C GLU A 351 2.01 -1.12 7.66
N THR A 352 2.50 -0.84 6.45
CA THR A 352 3.09 0.46 6.04
C THR A 352 2.27 1.19 4.97
N THR A 353 0.99 0.84 4.78
CA THR A 353 0.18 1.35 3.66
C THR A 353 0.84 1.06 2.32
N VAL A 354 0.98 -0.23 2.01
CA VAL A 354 1.47 -0.77 0.72
C VAL A 354 2.96 -0.58 0.44
N CYS A 355 3.52 0.62 0.59
CA CYS A 355 4.89 0.92 0.19
C CYS A 355 5.58 1.83 1.20
N ALA A 356 6.78 1.44 1.62
CA ALA A 356 7.65 2.20 2.50
C ALA A 356 8.89 2.74 1.77
N SER A 357 9.34 2.06 0.69
CA SER A 357 10.53 2.45 -0.05
C SER A 357 10.46 2.08 -1.52
N MET A 358 11.19 2.85 -2.34
CA MET A 358 11.26 2.62 -3.78
C MET A 358 12.65 2.92 -4.34
N PHE A 359 12.97 2.21 -5.43
CA PHE A 359 14.16 2.44 -6.23
C PHE A 359 13.77 2.56 -7.70
N ARG A 360 14.13 3.67 -8.36
CA ARG A 360 14.09 3.77 -9.81
C ARG A 360 15.31 3.07 -10.39
N THR A 361 15.09 2.05 -11.19
CA THR A 361 16.16 1.19 -11.69
C THR A 361 16.84 1.79 -12.92
N ASP A 362 18.06 1.32 -13.20
CA ASP A 362 18.79 1.58 -14.44
C ASP A 362 18.91 0.25 -15.22
N PRO A 363 18.34 0.13 -16.43
CA PRO A 363 18.48 -1.07 -17.27
C PRO A 363 19.91 -1.45 -17.63
N ALA A 364 20.86 -0.51 -17.51
CA ALA A 364 22.28 -0.76 -17.73
C ALA A 364 23.01 -1.29 -16.49
N ASP A 365 22.40 -1.22 -15.30
CA ASP A 365 23.01 -1.73 -14.06
C ASP A 365 22.87 -3.26 -13.98
N PRO A 366 23.98 -4.02 -13.97
CA PRO A 366 23.93 -5.47 -13.88
C PRO A 366 23.63 -5.98 -12.46
N ASN A 367 23.55 -5.11 -11.45
CA ASN A 367 23.33 -5.52 -10.06
C ASN A 367 21.83 -5.67 -9.75
N PRO A 368 21.46 -6.59 -8.85
CA PRO A 368 20.09 -6.69 -8.37
C PRO A 368 19.57 -5.35 -7.82
N PRO A 369 18.38 -4.89 -8.23
CA PRO A 369 17.83 -3.62 -7.78
C PRO A 369 17.56 -3.67 -6.26
N PRO A 370 18.06 -2.71 -5.47
CA PRO A 370 17.75 -2.63 -4.05
C PRO A 370 16.28 -2.24 -3.83
N ILE A 371 15.78 -2.38 -2.59
CA ILE A 371 14.47 -1.85 -2.18
C ILE A 371 14.42 -0.30 -2.13
N GLY A 372 15.59 0.33 -2.26
CA GLY A 372 15.73 1.76 -2.49
C GLY A 372 15.75 2.61 -1.23
N LYS A 373 15.17 3.81 -1.36
CA LYS A 373 15.12 4.84 -0.32
C LYS A 373 13.70 4.93 0.25
N PRO A 374 13.53 5.37 1.51
CA PRO A 374 12.20 5.68 2.03
C PRO A 374 11.44 6.59 1.07
N ILE A 375 10.15 6.34 0.92
CA ILE A 375 9.25 7.29 0.27
C ILE A 375 9.04 8.51 1.18
N ASP A 376 8.41 9.56 0.66
CA ASP A 376 8.15 10.76 1.45
C ASP A 376 7.38 10.44 2.73
N ASN A 377 7.75 11.13 3.81
CA ASN A 377 7.21 10.99 5.16
C ASN A 377 7.40 9.59 5.77
N PHE A 378 8.36 8.81 5.26
CA PHE A 378 8.84 7.57 5.82
C PHE A 378 10.31 7.63 6.18
N GLN A 379 10.70 6.79 7.13
CA GLN A 379 12.07 6.63 7.58
C GLN A 379 12.38 5.14 7.69
N LEU A 380 13.58 4.76 7.28
CA LEU A 380 14.07 3.40 7.36
C LEU A 380 15.29 3.33 8.28
N TYR A 381 15.29 2.32 9.14
CA TYR A 381 16.40 2.02 10.03
C TYR A 381 16.74 0.54 9.92
N VAL A 382 18.03 0.19 9.94
CA VAL A 382 18.49 -1.20 10.02
C VAL A 382 19.11 -1.39 11.39
N LEU A 383 18.48 -2.21 12.23
CA LEU A 383 18.79 -2.33 13.65
C LEU A 383 19.29 -3.72 14.02
N ASP A 384 20.08 -3.82 15.09
CA ASP A 384 20.47 -5.09 15.70
C ASP A 384 19.43 -5.60 16.73
N ALA A 385 19.74 -6.72 17.39
CA ALA A 385 18.89 -7.31 18.42
C ALA A 385 18.73 -6.42 19.69
N HIS A 386 19.60 -5.43 19.86
CA HIS A 386 19.56 -4.43 20.93
C HIS A 386 18.94 -3.10 20.47
N GLN A 387 18.32 -3.08 19.28
CA GLN A 387 17.66 -1.93 18.67
C GLN A 387 18.63 -0.76 18.41
N GLN A 388 19.91 -1.06 18.19
CA GLN A 388 20.91 -0.08 17.79
C GLN A 388 21.13 -0.12 16.28
N PRO A 389 21.36 1.02 15.61
CA PRO A 389 21.63 1.04 14.17
C PRO A 389 22.90 0.26 13.85
N VAL A 390 22.83 -0.61 12.83
CA VAL A 390 24.00 -1.38 12.38
C VAL A 390 24.83 -0.60 11.37
N PRO A 391 26.16 -0.81 11.28
CA PRO A 391 27.00 -0.14 10.28
C PRO A 391 26.61 -0.47 8.83
N ILE A 392 26.94 0.42 7.90
CA ILE A 392 26.66 0.20 6.47
C ILE A 392 27.36 -1.08 5.99
N GLY A 393 26.58 -2.01 5.44
CA GLY A 393 27.04 -3.30 4.95
C GLY A 393 26.92 -4.44 5.96
N VAL A 394 26.45 -4.18 7.18
CA VAL A 394 26.14 -5.19 8.18
C VAL A 394 24.64 -5.50 8.12
N PRO A 395 24.21 -6.79 8.08
CA PRO A 395 22.80 -7.14 8.09
C PRO A 395 22.15 -6.84 9.45
N GLY A 396 20.88 -6.45 9.43
CA GLY A 396 20.06 -6.23 10.62
C GLY A 396 18.57 -6.33 10.31
N GLU A 397 17.73 -6.05 11.30
CA GLU A 397 16.27 -6.00 11.17
C GLU A 397 15.84 -4.64 10.60
N LEU A 398 15.02 -4.67 9.53
CA LEU A 398 14.50 -3.45 8.92
C LEU A 398 13.33 -2.91 9.73
N CYS A 399 13.46 -1.66 10.14
CA CYS A 399 12.52 -0.93 10.97
C CYS A 399 11.98 0.26 10.18
N VAL A 400 10.65 0.38 10.13
CA VAL A 400 9.97 1.41 9.35
C VAL A 400 9.22 2.36 10.28
N ALA A 401 9.45 3.66 10.12
CA ALA A 401 8.68 4.72 10.76
C ALA A 401 8.04 5.61 9.69
N GLY A 402 6.91 6.25 10.00
CA GLY A 402 6.31 7.21 9.10
C GLY A 402 4.80 7.32 9.20
N VAL A 403 4.24 8.21 8.37
CA VAL A 403 2.81 8.56 8.42
C VAL A 403 1.87 7.45 7.93
N GLY A 404 2.40 6.49 7.17
CA GLY A 404 1.63 5.38 6.60
C GLY A 404 1.64 4.11 7.45
N LEU A 405 2.08 4.15 8.70
CA LEU A 405 1.96 2.98 9.56
C LEU A 405 0.50 2.66 9.88
N ALA A 406 0.19 1.37 9.92
CA ALA A 406 -1.07 0.86 10.43
C ALA A 406 -1.26 1.27 11.88
N ARG A 407 -2.51 1.47 12.27
CA ARG A 407 -2.91 1.68 13.67
C ARG A 407 -2.57 0.46 14.54
N GLY A 408 -2.46 -0.72 13.91
CA GLY A 408 -2.16 -1.99 14.54
C GLY A 408 -2.94 -3.12 13.87
N TYR A 409 -3.05 -4.24 14.59
CA TYR A 409 -3.86 -5.37 14.18
C TYR A 409 -5.21 -5.40 14.90
N LEU A 410 -6.28 -5.59 14.14
CA LEU A 410 -7.65 -5.68 14.62
C LEU A 410 -7.77 -6.77 15.69
N ASN A 411 -8.33 -6.43 16.85
CA ASN A 411 -8.52 -7.33 18.00
C ASN A 411 -7.26 -8.07 18.50
N ARG A 412 -6.05 -7.56 18.22
CA ARG A 412 -4.78 -8.22 18.60
C ARG A 412 -3.81 -7.25 19.31
N PRO A 413 -4.18 -6.65 20.45
CA PRO A 413 -3.36 -5.64 21.13
C PRO A 413 -1.94 -6.13 21.49
N ALA A 414 -1.79 -7.37 21.96
CA ALA A 414 -0.47 -7.92 22.28
C ALA A 414 0.45 -8.09 21.05
N LEU A 415 -0.12 -8.47 19.89
CA LEU A 415 0.64 -8.53 18.64
C LEU A 415 0.96 -7.14 18.11
N THR A 416 0.05 -6.19 18.30
CA THR A 416 0.28 -4.78 17.98
C THR A 416 1.47 -4.27 18.79
N GLU A 417 1.46 -4.40 20.11
CA GLU A 417 2.56 -3.94 20.98
C GLU A 417 3.91 -4.60 20.64
N ASP A 418 3.92 -5.89 20.29
CA ASP A 418 5.15 -6.60 19.87
C ASP A 418 5.73 -6.05 18.55
N LYS A 419 4.87 -5.68 17.59
CA LYS A 419 5.29 -5.28 16.23
C LYS A 419 5.44 -3.78 16.04
N PHE A 420 4.69 -3.00 16.80
CA PHE A 420 4.59 -1.55 16.74
C PHE A 420 5.13 -0.99 18.06
N SER A 421 6.43 -0.71 18.09
CA SER A 421 7.13 -0.23 19.30
C SER A 421 7.61 1.20 19.11
N VAL A 422 7.62 2.00 20.18
CA VAL A 422 8.25 3.32 20.16
C VAL A 422 9.73 3.17 20.48
N PHE A 423 10.61 3.69 19.63
CA PHE A 423 12.06 3.70 19.88
C PHE A 423 12.57 5.12 20.13
N SER A 424 13.54 5.20 21.04
CA SER A 424 14.37 6.39 21.21
C SER A 424 15.82 5.94 21.00
N PHE A 425 16.50 6.51 20.01
CA PHE A 425 17.93 6.31 19.90
C PHE A 425 18.62 6.99 21.08
N GLN A 426 19.70 6.40 21.60
CA GLN A 426 20.46 7.00 22.71
C GLN A 426 21.14 8.32 22.33
N PHE A 427 21.10 8.69 21.06
CA PHE A 427 21.67 9.91 20.53
C PHE A 427 20.55 10.92 20.26
N SER A 428 20.74 12.15 20.74
CA SER A 428 19.88 13.27 20.38
C SER A 428 20.10 13.60 18.92
N VAL A 429 19.03 13.51 18.13
CA VAL A 429 19.02 13.90 16.74
C VAL A 429 17.87 14.89 16.57
N ASP A 430 18.19 16.14 16.24
CA ASP A 430 17.20 17.17 15.93
C ASP A 430 16.57 16.88 14.56
N ASN A 431 15.67 15.91 14.49
CA ASN A 431 14.81 15.67 13.33
C ASN A 431 13.37 16.06 13.71
N PRO A 432 12.70 16.96 12.99
CA PRO A 432 11.30 17.31 13.28
C PRO A 432 10.34 16.12 13.16
N LEU A 433 10.73 15.04 12.47
CA LEU A 433 9.99 13.78 12.42
C LEU A 433 10.30 12.84 13.60
N HIS A 434 11.23 13.17 14.52
CA HIS A 434 11.65 12.26 15.60
C HIS A 434 10.66 12.11 16.76
N THR A 435 9.51 12.79 16.72
CA THR A 435 8.52 12.76 17.79
C THR A 435 7.62 11.52 17.69
N GLU A 436 7.81 10.59 18.62
CA GLU A 436 6.89 9.46 18.93
C GLU A 436 6.62 8.48 17.78
N ASN A 437 7.67 8.14 17.01
CA ASN A 437 7.52 7.19 15.92
C ASN A 437 7.36 5.78 16.47
N CYS A 438 6.12 5.32 16.48
CA CYS A 438 5.82 3.91 16.31
C CYS A 438 6.70 3.39 15.16
N ILE A 439 7.46 2.34 15.40
CA ILE A 439 8.32 1.70 14.41
C ILE A 439 7.80 0.29 14.23
N LEU A 440 7.54 -0.06 12.98
CA LEU A 440 7.20 -1.42 12.59
C LEU A 440 8.49 -2.24 12.41
N LYS A 441 8.61 -3.32 13.16
CA LYS A 441 9.64 -4.35 12.91
C LYS A 441 9.24 -5.19 11.70
N THR A 442 10.06 -5.15 10.66
CA THR A 442 9.83 -5.89 9.43
C THR A 442 10.99 -6.84 9.18
N VAL A 443 10.65 -8.06 8.75
CA VAL A 443 11.66 -9.03 8.35
C VAL A 443 11.90 -8.83 6.86
N TYR A 444 12.93 -8.06 6.51
CA TYR A 444 13.56 -8.15 5.19
C TYR A 444 14.76 -9.09 5.31
N ARG A 445 14.71 -10.23 4.64
CA ARG A 445 15.87 -11.12 4.52
C ARG A 445 16.55 -10.78 3.20
N THR A 446 17.73 -10.18 3.28
CA THR A 446 18.68 -10.02 2.16
C THR A 446 19.12 -11.37 1.63
#